data_AF-A0A849G138-F1
#
_entry.id   AF-A0A849G138-F1
#
_cell.length_a   1.000
_cell.length_b   1.000
_cell.length_c   1.000
_cell.angle_alpha   90.00
_cell.angle_beta   90.00
_cell.angle_gamma   90.00
#
_symmetry.space_group_name_H-M   'P 1'
#
loop_
_entity.id
_entity.type
_entity.pdbx_description
1 polymer ?
#
loop_
_entity_poly.entity_id
_entity_poly.type
_entity_poly.pdbx_seq_one_letter_code
_entity_poly.pdbx_strand_id
1 'polypeptide(L)'
;MYRILIALFPVLFIFACSSEKRDFPHSEPILPLKTGIWRLTLEIGNEMLPVNFQVRNESGLKVDIINAEERITIYEFIQTGDSLRLRMPLFDSEFLGVVSSDRSFYS
;
A
#
# COMPACT_ATOMS: atom_id res chain seq x y z
N MET A 1 -11.26 46.32 41.06
CA MET A 1 -10.85 46.63 39.67
C MET A 1 -10.08 45.51 38.95
N TYR A 2 -10.13 44.25 39.41
CA TYR A 2 -9.43 43.11 38.78
C TYR A 2 -10.35 42.04 38.18
N ARG A 3 -11.68 42.23 38.27
CA ARG A 3 -12.68 41.24 37.85
C ARG A 3 -12.99 41.22 36.34
N ILE A 4 -12.54 42.25 35.61
CA ILE A 4 -12.80 42.39 34.16
C ILE A 4 -11.63 41.82 33.33
N LEU A 5 -10.47 41.52 33.94
CA LEU A 5 -9.27 41.08 33.20
C LEU A 5 -9.20 39.57 32.90
N ILE A 6 -10.16 38.76 33.38
CA ILE A 6 -10.12 37.28 33.25
C ILE A 6 -10.95 36.79 32.04
N ALA A 7 -11.75 37.66 31.41
CA ALA A 7 -12.69 37.26 30.37
C ALA A 7 -12.12 37.26 28.93
N LEU A 8 -10.81 37.42 28.74
CA LEU A 8 -10.19 37.56 27.40
C LEU A 8 -9.19 36.44 27.06
N PHE A 9 -9.09 35.40 27.89
CA PHE A 9 -8.17 34.28 27.66
C PHE A 9 -8.78 33.02 26.99
N PRO A 10 -10.10 32.73 26.97
CA PRO A 10 -10.59 31.49 26.37
C PRO A 10 -11.05 31.64 24.90
N VAL A 11 -10.83 32.79 24.25
CA VAL A 11 -11.26 32.99 22.85
C VAL A 11 -10.20 32.48 21.84
N LEU A 12 -8.95 32.25 22.28
CA LEU A 12 -7.86 31.85 21.38
C LEU A 12 -7.83 30.34 21.04
N PHE A 13 -8.68 29.51 21.65
CA PHE A 13 -8.62 28.05 21.48
C PHE A 13 -9.53 27.48 20.38
N ILE A 14 -10.36 28.30 19.72
CA ILE A 14 -11.36 27.81 18.73
C ILE A 14 -10.88 27.83 17.28
N PHE A 15 -9.67 28.33 16.97
CA PHE A 15 -9.16 28.40 15.60
C PHE A 15 -8.21 27.26 15.19
N ALA A 16 -7.95 26.29 16.06
CA ALA A 16 -6.97 25.22 15.80
C ALA A 16 -7.48 24.03 14.97
N CYS A 17 -8.65 24.15 14.30
CA CYS A 17 -9.15 23.12 13.39
C CYS A 17 -9.60 23.72 12.06
N SER A 18 -8.64 24.16 11.25
CA SER A 18 -8.80 24.14 9.79
C SER A 18 -8.07 22.91 9.25
N SER A 19 -8.78 21.77 9.19
CA SER A 19 -8.32 20.63 8.40
C SER A 19 -8.43 21.06 6.94
N GLU A 20 -7.30 21.36 6.31
CA GLU A 20 -7.20 21.56 4.87
C GLU A 20 -7.68 20.27 4.20
N LYS A 21 -8.93 20.26 3.71
CA LYS A 21 -9.38 19.23 2.78
C LYS A 21 -8.61 19.48 1.50
N ARG A 22 -7.46 18.81 1.36
CA ARG A 22 -6.74 18.72 0.10
C ARG A 22 -7.69 18.04 -0.88
N ASP A 23 -8.24 18.85 -1.78
CA ASP A 23 -9.00 18.38 -2.93
C ASP A 23 -7.97 17.67 -3.83
N PHE A 24 -7.81 16.37 -3.62
CA PHE A 24 -7.06 15.54 -4.54
C PHE A 24 -7.87 15.52 -5.83
N PRO A 25 -7.28 15.86 -6.98
CA PRO A 25 -7.95 15.67 -8.25
C PRO A 25 -8.45 14.22 -8.29
N HIS A 26 -9.68 14.04 -8.78
CA HIS A 26 -10.33 12.75 -9.03
C HIS A 26 -9.60 11.98 -10.15
N SER A 27 -8.27 11.83 -10.06
CA SER A 27 -7.58 10.71 -10.65
C SER A 27 -8.08 9.48 -9.92
N GLU A 28 -8.55 8.46 -10.65
CA GLU A 28 -8.67 7.14 -10.05
C GLU A 28 -7.41 6.86 -9.22
N PRO A 29 -7.54 6.31 -8.00
CA PRO A 29 -6.37 5.93 -7.23
C PRO A 29 -5.51 5.08 -8.16
N ILE A 30 -4.27 5.52 -8.41
CA ILE A 30 -3.31 4.73 -9.15
C ILE A 30 -3.13 3.49 -8.28
N LEU A 31 -3.87 2.43 -8.59
CA LEU A 31 -3.72 1.16 -7.92
C LEU A 31 -2.30 0.72 -8.25
N PRO A 32 -1.45 0.46 -7.24
CA PRO A 32 -0.06 0.13 -7.48
C PRO A 32 0.07 -1.04 -8.46
N LEU A 33 -0.85 -2.00 -8.36
CA LEU A 33 -0.92 -3.12 -9.28
C LEU A 33 -2.23 -3.12 -10.07
N LYS A 34 -2.13 -3.29 -11.39
CA LYS A 34 -3.27 -3.65 -12.24
C LYS A 34 -3.77 -5.03 -11.87
N THR A 35 -5.09 -5.25 -11.91
CA THR A 35 -5.67 -6.58 -11.71
C THR A 35 -5.22 -7.55 -12.81
N GLY A 36 -5.12 -8.83 -12.47
CA GLY A 36 -4.68 -9.90 -13.37
C GLY A 36 -3.63 -10.82 -12.76
N ILE A 37 -3.13 -11.75 -13.56
CA ILE A 37 -1.99 -12.60 -13.22
C ILE A 37 -0.70 -11.81 -13.39
N TRP A 38 0.16 -11.91 -12.39
CA TRP A 38 1.50 -11.35 -12.37
C TRP A 38 2.51 -12.46 -12.12
N ARG A 39 3.74 -12.26 -12.59
CA ARG A 39 4.87 -13.15 -12.33
C ARG A 39 5.87 -12.46 -11.43
N LEU A 40 6.15 -13.07 -10.28
CA LEU A 40 7.30 -12.80 -9.44
C LEU A 40 8.44 -13.76 -9.83
N THR A 41 9.67 -13.28 -9.93
CA THR A 41 10.86 -14.14 -10.05
C THR A 41 11.69 -13.99 -8.79
N LEU A 42 11.83 -15.07 -8.02
CA LEU A 42 12.65 -15.15 -6.82
C LEU A 42 14.07 -15.61 -7.16
N GLU A 43 15.08 -14.85 -6.76
CA GLU A 43 16.48 -15.28 -6.81
C GLU A 43 16.81 -16.13 -5.58
N ILE A 44 17.16 -17.41 -5.80
CA ILE A 44 17.50 -18.37 -4.74
C ILE A 44 18.88 -18.95 -5.07
N GLY A 45 19.93 -18.33 -4.52
CA GLY A 45 21.31 -18.68 -4.86
C GLY A 45 21.59 -18.36 -6.32
N ASN A 46 21.82 -19.39 -7.14
CA ASN A 46 22.03 -19.23 -8.59
C ASN A 46 20.81 -19.64 -9.42
N GLU A 47 19.67 -19.90 -8.77
CA GLU A 47 18.43 -20.33 -9.41
C GLU A 47 17.39 -19.20 -9.41
N MET A 48 16.58 -19.17 -10.47
CA MET A 48 15.47 -18.24 -10.63
C MET A 48 14.16 -19.03 -10.52
N LEU A 49 13.39 -18.76 -9.47
CA LEU A 49 12.11 -19.43 -9.23
C LEU A 49 10.94 -18.52 -9.63
N PRO A 50 10.24 -18.80 -10.74
CA PRO A 50 9.05 -18.05 -11.11
C PRO A 50 7.85 -18.47 -10.25
N VAL A 51 7.20 -17.49 -9.63
CA VAL A 51 5.98 -17.62 -8.84
C VAL A 51 4.89 -16.76 -9.48
N ASN A 52 3.73 -17.34 -9.77
CA ASN A 52 2.59 -16.56 -10.26
C ASN A 52 1.71 -16.14 -9.07
N PHE A 53 1.20 -14.92 -9.13
CA PHE A 53 0.21 -14.42 -8.19
C PHE A 53 -0.93 -13.71 -8.91
N GLN A 54 -2.10 -13.67 -8.28
CA GLN A 54 -3.28 -13.03 -8.84
C GLN A 54 -3.57 -11.74 -8.06
N VAL A 55 -3.60 -10.62 -8.77
CA VAL A 55 -4.06 -9.33 -8.26
C VAL A 55 -5.55 -9.21 -8.54
N ARG A 56 -6.36 -9.00 -7.51
CA ARG A 56 -7.81 -8.80 -7.59
C ARG A 56 -8.19 -7.49 -6.92
N ASN A 57 -9.31 -6.92 -7.36
CA ASN A 57 -9.91 -5.77 -6.70
C ASN A 57 -11.34 -6.12 -6.31
N GLU A 58 -11.50 -6.62 -5.08
CA GLU A 58 -12.77 -7.03 -4.49
C GLU A 58 -12.92 -6.34 -3.14
N SER A 59 -13.53 -5.15 -3.15
CA SER A 59 -13.62 -4.26 -1.97
C SER A 59 -12.24 -3.79 -1.47
N GLY A 60 -11.26 -3.71 -2.38
CA GLY A 60 -9.86 -3.41 -2.07
C GLY A 60 -8.91 -4.29 -2.89
N LEU A 61 -7.70 -3.80 -3.11
CA LEU A 61 -6.66 -4.56 -3.81
C LEU A 61 -6.20 -5.73 -2.93
N LYS A 62 -6.17 -6.93 -3.50
CA LYS A 62 -5.72 -8.16 -2.85
C LYS A 62 -4.74 -8.86 -3.78
N VAL A 63 -3.68 -9.43 -3.20
CA VAL A 63 -2.71 -10.24 -3.93
C VAL A 63 -2.75 -11.65 -3.40
N ASP A 64 -3.12 -12.60 -4.25
CA ASP A 64 -3.15 -14.02 -3.89
C ASP A 64 -1.91 -14.72 -4.44
N ILE A 65 -1.05 -15.21 -3.54
CA ILE A 65 -0.02 -16.19 -3.90
C ILE A 65 -0.64 -17.58 -3.86
N ILE A 66 -0.44 -18.34 -4.94
CA ILE A 66 -1.00 -19.69 -5.10
C ILE A 66 0.13 -20.69 -4.89
N ASN A 67 -0.02 -21.54 -3.86
CA ASN A 67 0.92 -22.61 -3.54
C ASN A 67 0.16 -23.95 -3.51
N ALA A 68 0.17 -24.68 -4.63
CA ALA A 68 -0.67 -25.86 -4.82
C ALA A 68 -2.15 -25.56 -4.52
N GLU A 69 -2.72 -26.16 -3.47
CA GLU A 69 -4.10 -25.96 -3.04
C GLU A 69 -4.28 -24.74 -2.11
N GLU A 70 -3.18 -24.18 -1.60
CA GLU A 70 -3.17 -23.05 -0.68
C GLU A 70 -3.26 -21.71 -1.42
N ARG A 71 -4.02 -20.78 -0.84
CA ARG A 71 -4.09 -19.38 -1.27
C ARG A 71 -3.71 -18.46 -0.12
N ILE A 72 -2.56 -17.81 -0.24
CA ILE A 72 -2.07 -16.85 0.75
C ILE A 72 -2.46 -15.46 0.26
N THR A 73 -3.38 -14.80 0.99
CA THR A 73 -3.86 -13.45 0.62
C THR A 73 -3.03 -12.38 1.33
N ILE A 74 -2.43 -11.49 0.55
CA ILE A 74 -1.67 -10.33 1.01
C ILE A 74 -2.55 -9.09 0.90
N TYR A 75 -2.60 -8.33 1.99
CA TYR A 75 -3.34 -7.07 2.10
C TYR A 75 -2.42 -5.85 2.22
N GLU A 76 -1.14 -6.08 2.55
CA GLU A 76 -0.16 -5.04 2.83
C GLU A 76 0.87 -4.98 1.70
N PHE A 77 0.83 -3.89 0.95
CA PHE A 77 1.79 -3.63 -0.13
C PHE A 77 2.09 -2.13 -0.21
N ILE A 78 3.32 -1.80 -0.61
CA ILE A 78 3.78 -0.43 -0.79
C ILE A 78 4.49 -0.36 -2.14
N GLN A 79 4.06 0.57 -3.00
CA GLN A 79 4.80 0.88 -4.22
C GLN A 79 5.33 2.30 -4.19
N THR A 80 6.60 2.46 -4.52
CA THR A 80 7.28 3.75 -4.66
C THR A 80 8.05 3.74 -5.98
N GLY A 81 7.52 4.45 -6.98
CA GLY A 81 8.06 4.38 -8.35
C GLY A 81 7.88 2.98 -8.94
N ASP A 82 8.98 2.38 -9.38
CA ASP A 82 9.05 1.00 -9.86
C ASP A 82 9.28 -0.02 -8.72
N SER A 83 9.61 0.42 -7.52
CA SER A 83 9.85 -0.47 -6.37
C SER A 83 8.53 -0.89 -5.73
N LEU A 84 8.32 -2.19 -5.56
CA LEU A 84 7.17 -2.79 -4.90
C LEU A 84 7.61 -3.65 -3.73
N ARG A 85 6.94 -3.48 -2.59
CA ARG A 85 7.07 -4.30 -1.38
C ARG A 85 5.74 -4.98 -1.12
N LEU A 86 5.75 -6.31 -0.94
CA LEU A 86 4.61 -7.12 -0.53
C LEU A 86 4.92 -7.74 0.83
N ARG A 87 4.13 -7.45 1.88
CA ARG A 87 4.31 -8.05 3.20
C ARG A 87 3.42 -9.27 3.34
N MET A 88 4.03 -10.44 3.48
CA MET A 88 3.30 -11.70 3.61
C MET A 88 2.66 -11.81 5.01
N PRO A 89 1.48 -12.43 5.11
CA PRO A 89 0.85 -12.70 6.41
C PRO A 89 1.53 -13.86 7.17
N LEU A 90 2.51 -14.53 6.56
CA LEU A 90 3.20 -15.69 7.13
C LEU A 90 4.69 -15.37 7.35
N PHE A 91 5.21 -15.84 8.48
CA PHE A 91 6.64 -15.84 8.83
C PHE A 91 7.32 -14.46 8.81
N ASP A 92 6.57 -13.37 8.96
CA ASP A 92 7.06 -11.99 8.85
C ASP A 92 7.90 -11.74 7.58
N SER A 93 7.57 -12.47 6.50
CA SER A 93 8.31 -12.40 5.24
C SER A 93 7.86 -11.23 4.37
N GLU A 94 8.76 -10.73 3.54
CA GLU A 94 8.50 -9.66 2.59
C GLU A 94 9.10 -10.01 1.23
N PHE A 95 8.37 -9.69 0.16
CA PHE A 95 8.93 -9.66 -1.19
C PHE A 95 9.18 -8.21 -1.58
N LEU A 96 10.43 -7.91 -1.92
CA LEU A 96 10.89 -6.61 -2.38
C LEU A 96 11.31 -6.77 -3.84
N GLY A 97 11.09 -5.76 -4.67
CA GLY A 97 11.48 -5.89 -6.06
C GLY A 97 11.07 -4.75 -6.97
N VAL A 98 11.30 -4.93 -8.26
CA VAL A 98 11.04 -3.92 -9.30
C VAL A 98 9.92 -4.37 -10.23
N VAL A 99 8.96 -3.49 -10.46
CA VAL A 99 7.82 -3.66 -11.37
C VAL A 99 8.23 -3.33 -12.79
N SER A 100 8.01 -4.27 -13.70
CA SER A 100 8.15 -4.08 -15.14
C SER A 100 6.80 -3.83 -15.81
N SER A 101 6.83 -3.26 -17.01
CA SER A 101 5.66 -2.85 -17.79
C SER A 101 4.80 -4.03 -18.26
N ASP A 102 5.34 -5.25 -18.28
CA ASP A 102 4.74 -6.50 -18.76
C ASP A 102 4.01 -7.31 -17.67
N ARG A 103 3.70 -6.70 -16.51
CA ARG A 103 3.13 -7.38 -15.31
C ARG A 103 4.09 -8.40 -14.69
N SER A 104 5.39 -8.14 -14.82
CA SER A 104 6.44 -8.87 -14.13
C SER A 104 6.98 -8.08 -12.94
N PHE A 105 7.38 -8.81 -11.91
CA PHE A 105 8.02 -8.33 -10.69
C PHE A 105 9.26 -9.17 -10.42
N TYR A 106 10.38 -8.52 -10.10
CA TYR A 106 11.68 -9.18 -9.88
C TYR A 106 12.18 -8.86 -8.48
N SER A 107 12.54 -9.87 -7.69
CA SER A 107 13.08 -9.70 -6.33
C SER A 107 14.57 -9.91 -6.23
#